data_AF-A0A820X9N8-F1
#
_entry.id   AF-A0A820X9N8-F1
#
_cell.length_a   1.000
_cell.length_b   1.000
_cell.length_c   1.000
_cell.angle_alpha   90.00
_cell.angle_beta   90.00
_cell.angle_gamma   90.00
#
_symmetry.space_group_name_H-M   'P 1'
#
loop_
_entity.id
_entity.type
_entity.pdbx_description
1 polymer ?
#
loop_
_entity_poly.entity_id
_entity_poly.type
_entity_poly.pdbx_seq_one_letter_code
_entity_poly.pdbx_strand_id
1 'polypeptide(L)'
;EVERAVGESDSGQIILLENLRFHLEEEGSVKDKQGNKIKAGKDAVDKFRASLYQNLVIFYFNGAFGAAHRAHSSIVGVKLDQRAAGYLMKKELDYFGRVLENSERPFLAILDMAFTFLMEKGNMKIGKSLFDTKRSKSIQQILDEAKAKNVEIYLPVDFIVA
;
A
#
# COMPACT_ATOMS: atom_id res chain seq x y z
N GLU A 1 5.68 -24.35 20.07
CA GLU A 1 7.01 -24.66 19.49
C GLU A 1 7.82 -23.40 19.20
N VAL A 2 7.29 -22.44 18.42
CA VAL A 2 7.96 -21.15 18.14
C VAL A 2 8.40 -20.42 19.41
N GLU A 3 7.51 -20.24 20.40
CA GLU A 3 7.85 -19.58 21.67
C GLU A 3 9.03 -20.22 22.40
N ARG A 4 9.09 -21.56 22.38
CA ARG A 4 10.19 -22.30 22.98
C ARG A 4 11.49 -22.07 22.19
N ALA A 5 11.44 -22.17 20.86
CA ALA A 5 12.61 -21.96 20.01
C ALA A 5 13.18 -20.53 20.14
N VAL A 6 12.31 -19.53 20.30
CA VAL A 6 12.73 -18.13 20.57
C VAL A 6 13.29 -18.00 21.98
N GLY A 7 12.66 -18.60 22.99
CA GLY A 7 13.11 -18.54 24.39
C GLY A 7 14.43 -19.29 24.66
N GLU A 8 14.74 -20.31 23.88
CA GLU A 8 15.98 -21.09 23.94
C GLU A 8 17.11 -20.51 23.05
N SER A 9 16.85 -19.40 22.34
CA SER A 9 17.83 -18.79 21.44
C SER A 9 18.93 -18.02 22.16
N ASP A 10 20.13 -18.02 21.56
CA ASP A 10 21.27 -17.29 22.11
C ASP A 10 21.09 -15.77 21.92
N SER A 11 21.72 -14.99 22.80
CA SER A 11 21.69 -13.53 22.71
C SER A 11 22.27 -13.05 21.36
N GLY A 12 21.51 -12.23 20.63
CA GLY A 12 21.88 -11.73 19.31
C GLY A 12 21.54 -12.65 18.14
N GLN A 13 20.94 -13.81 18.39
CA GLN A 13 20.48 -14.69 17.32
C GLN A 13 19.35 -14.05 16.50
N ILE A 14 19.38 -14.26 15.19
CA ILE A 14 18.34 -13.82 14.26
C ILE A 14 17.46 -15.01 13.90
N ILE A 15 16.15 -14.85 14.07
CA ILE A 15 15.16 -15.88 13.78
C ILE A 15 14.22 -15.37 12.70
N LEU A 16 14.09 -16.15 11.63
CA LEU A 16 13.07 -15.95 10.60
C LEU A 16 11.95 -16.96 10.82
N LEU A 17 10.73 -16.45 11.02
CA LEU A 17 9.55 -17.29 11.10
C LEU A 17 9.05 -17.66 9.70
N GLU A 18 8.25 -18.72 9.64
CA GLU A 18 7.54 -19.11 8.42
C GLU A 18 6.55 -18.03 7.98
N ASN A 19 6.14 -18.10 6.72
CA ASN A 19 5.21 -17.21 6.06
C ASN A 19 3.89 -17.05 6.83
N LEU A 20 3.65 -15.84 7.32
CA LEU A 20 2.43 -15.46 8.04
C LEU A 20 1.14 -15.76 7.27
N ARG A 21 1.15 -15.72 5.94
CA ARG A 21 -0.03 -16.00 5.10
C ARG A 21 -0.38 -17.49 5.00
N PHE A 22 0.39 -18.38 5.62
CA PHE A 22 -0.07 -19.74 5.87
C PHE A 22 -1.17 -19.79 6.95
N HIS A 23 -1.33 -18.72 7.74
CA HIS A 23 -2.42 -18.53 8.66
C HIS A 23 -3.51 -17.66 8.02
N LEU A 24 -4.75 -18.16 7.95
CA LEU A 24 -5.90 -17.43 7.41
C LEU A 24 -6.13 -16.11 8.16
N GLU A 25 -5.78 -16.10 9.43
CA GLU A 25 -5.91 -14.99 10.38
C GLU A 25 -5.01 -13.80 10.05
N GLU A 26 -3.98 -13.97 9.22
CA GLU A 26 -3.11 -12.86 8.78
C GLU A 26 -3.89 -11.89 7.86
N GLU A 27 -4.48 -12.40 6.78
CA GLU A 27 -5.29 -11.60 5.84
C GLU A 27 -6.77 -11.52 6.26
N GLY A 28 -7.20 -12.38 7.19
CA GLY A 28 -8.57 -12.49 7.69
C GLY A 28 -9.53 -13.21 6.74
N SER A 29 -9.14 -13.44 5.49
CA SER A 29 -9.93 -14.22 4.53
C SER A 29 -9.10 -14.73 3.35
N VAL A 30 -9.51 -15.84 2.76
CA VAL A 30 -8.92 -16.43 1.55
C VAL A 30 -10.04 -16.81 0.57
N LYS A 31 -9.70 -16.92 -0.72
CA LYS A 31 -10.58 -17.56 -1.71
C LYS A 31 -10.17 -19.02 -1.90
N ASP A 32 -11.11 -19.94 -1.87
CA ASP A 32 -10.86 -21.34 -2.24
C ASP A 32 -10.61 -21.50 -3.75
N LYS A 33 -10.31 -22.74 -4.19
CA LYS A 33 -10.08 -23.06 -5.61
C LYS A 33 -11.30 -22.79 -6.49
N GLN A 34 -12.50 -22.75 -5.91
CA GLN A 34 -13.75 -22.42 -6.60
C GLN A 34 -14.08 -20.91 -6.55
N GLY A 35 -13.25 -20.10 -5.89
CA GLY A 35 -13.41 -18.67 -5.75
C GLY A 35 -14.29 -18.23 -4.57
N ASN A 36 -14.78 -19.15 -3.72
CA ASN A 36 -15.59 -18.81 -2.56
C ASN A 36 -14.73 -18.20 -1.46
N LYS A 37 -15.26 -17.17 -0.81
CA LYS A 37 -14.54 -16.45 0.26
C LYS A 37 -14.74 -17.14 1.61
N ILE A 38 -13.66 -17.66 2.17
CA ILE A 38 -13.58 -18.18 3.53
C ILE A 38 -13.03 -17.07 4.43
N LYS A 39 -13.66 -16.81 5.58
CA LYS A 39 -13.24 -15.77 6.54
C LYS A 39 -12.78 -16.43 7.85
N ALA A 40 -11.73 -15.89 8.45
CA ALA A 40 -11.34 -16.24 9.81
C ALA A 40 -12.40 -15.76 10.81
N GLY A 41 -12.64 -16.56 11.85
CA GLY A 41 -13.42 -16.12 13.01
C GLY A 41 -12.67 -15.02 13.78
N LYS A 42 -13.41 -14.07 14.36
CA LYS A 42 -12.81 -12.96 15.11
C LYS A 42 -11.90 -13.44 16.24
N ASP A 43 -12.36 -14.42 17.01
CA ASP A 43 -11.59 -14.99 18.14
C ASP A 43 -10.31 -15.68 17.66
N ALA A 44 -10.33 -16.30 16.47
CA ALA A 44 -9.15 -16.90 15.88
C ALA A 44 -8.12 -15.83 15.49
N VAL A 45 -8.58 -14.73 14.86
CA VAL A 45 -7.74 -13.58 14.54
C VAL A 45 -7.12 -12.96 15.79
N ASP A 46 -7.91 -12.78 16.85
CA ASP A 46 -7.40 -12.20 18.10
C ASP A 46 -6.36 -13.10 18.77
N LYS A 47 -6.58 -14.42 18.77
CA LYS A 47 -5.59 -15.40 19.26
C LYS A 47 -4.31 -15.40 18.42
N PHE A 48 -4.44 -15.39 17.09
CA PHE A 48 -3.29 -15.34 16.19
C PHE A 48 -2.47 -14.07 16.41
N ARG A 49 -3.14 -12.90 16.49
CA ARG A 49 -2.48 -11.63 16.80
C ARG A 49 -1.71 -11.70 18.11
N ALA A 50 -2.34 -12.19 19.18
CA ALA A 50 -1.67 -12.36 20.46
C ALA A 50 -0.41 -13.23 20.33
N SER A 51 -0.49 -14.36 19.63
CA SER A 51 0.67 -15.26 19.45
C SER A 51 1.83 -14.66 18.65
N LEU A 52 1.64 -13.56 17.90
CA LEU A 52 2.72 -12.91 17.17
C LEU A 52 3.67 -12.09 18.06
N TYR A 53 3.21 -11.67 19.24
CA TYR A 53 3.98 -10.76 20.09
C TYR A 53 3.98 -11.13 21.57
N GLN A 54 2.89 -11.72 22.07
CA GLN A 54 2.77 -12.10 23.47
C GLN A 54 3.83 -13.16 23.78
N ASN A 55 4.67 -12.88 24.79
CA ASN A 55 5.82 -13.71 25.20
C ASN A 55 7.00 -13.80 24.21
N LEU A 56 6.91 -13.17 23.03
CA LEU A 56 7.95 -13.21 22.00
C LEU A 56 8.67 -11.87 21.80
N VAL A 57 7.96 -10.77 21.98
CA VAL A 57 8.38 -9.47 21.47
C VAL A 57 8.29 -8.41 22.56
N ILE A 58 9.41 -7.69 22.75
CA ILE A 58 9.47 -6.51 23.63
C ILE A 58 9.22 -5.23 22.81
N PHE A 59 9.84 -5.14 21.63
CA PHE A 59 9.72 -4.01 20.71
C PHE A 59 9.25 -4.48 19.35
N TYR A 60 8.25 -3.80 18.79
CA TYR A 60 7.80 -4.08 17.42
C TYR A 60 8.28 -3.00 16.45
N PHE A 61 8.97 -3.43 15.40
CA PHE A 61 9.39 -2.56 14.30
C PHE A 61 8.70 -2.99 13.00
N ASN A 62 7.95 -2.08 12.38
CA ASN A 62 7.39 -2.32 11.06
C ASN A 62 8.31 -1.76 9.98
N GLY A 63 8.94 -2.65 9.21
CA GLY A 63 9.74 -2.30 8.03
C GLY A 63 9.02 -2.50 6.69
N ALA A 64 7.75 -2.93 6.68
CA ALA A 64 7.04 -3.41 5.50
C ALA A 64 6.06 -2.36 4.93
N PHE A 65 6.58 -1.25 4.39
CA PHE A 65 5.75 -0.16 3.82
C PHE A 65 4.76 -0.66 2.77
N GLY A 66 5.18 -1.56 1.87
CA GLY A 66 4.31 -2.12 0.83
C GLY A 66 3.09 -2.88 1.36
N ALA A 67 3.11 -3.34 2.61
CA ALA A 67 1.97 -4.00 3.27
C ALA A 67 1.19 -3.06 4.20
N ALA A 68 1.68 -1.84 4.48
CA ALA A 68 1.08 -0.92 5.46
C ALA A 68 -0.34 -0.47 5.12
N HIS A 69 -0.72 -0.49 3.84
CA HIS A 69 -2.09 -0.20 3.38
C HIS A 69 -3.11 -1.32 3.73
N ARG A 70 -2.66 -2.45 4.28
CA ARG A 70 -3.50 -3.60 4.61
C ARG A 70 -3.72 -3.71 6.11
N ALA A 71 -4.97 -3.90 6.52
CA ALA A 71 -5.35 -4.10 7.92
C ALA A 71 -5.11 -5.54 8.42
N HIS A 72 -3.95 -6.12 8.08
CA HIS A 72 -3.57 -7.49 8.44
C HIS A 72 -3.11 -7.62 9.89
N SER A 73 -3.11 -8.85 10.42
CA SER A 73 -2.71 -9.12 11.81
C SER A 73 -1.30 -8.66 12.14
N SER A 74 -0.33 -8.88 11.26
CA SER A 74 1.06 -8.42 11.45
C SER A 74 1.27 -6.90 11.35
N ILE A 75 0.32 -6.17 10.76
CA ILE A 75 0.41 -4.72 10.51
C ILE A 75 -0.28 -3.93 11.62
N VAL A 76 -1.52 -4.28 11.96
CA VAL A 76 -2.36 -3.52 12.92
C VAL A 76 -2.66 -4.30 14.20
N GLY A 77 -2.34 -5.59 14.25
CA GLY A 77 -2.73 -6.50 15.34
C GLY A 77 -1.75 -6.56 16.51
N VAL A 78 -0.54 -6.01 16.37
CA VAL A 78 0.46 -5.98 17.45
C VAL A 78 0.13 -4.86 18.45
N LYS A 79 -0.23 -5.27 19.68
CA LYS A 79 -0.62 -4.37 20.78
C LYS A 79 0.47 -4.30 21.84
N LEU A 80 1.57 -3.65 21.48
CA LEU A 80 2.65 -3.28 22.39
C LEU A 80 2.72 -1.75 22.51
N ASP A 81 3.15 -1.24 23.66
CA ASP A 81 3.35 0.20 23.82
C ASP A 81 4.49 0.71 22.93
N GLN A 82 5.55 -0.08 22.83
CA GLN A 82 6.74 0.25 22.06
C GLN A 82 6.66 -0.31 20.64
N ARG A 83 6.17 0.54 19.73
CA ARG A 83 6.05 0.26 18.29
C ARG A 83 6.71 1.38 17.50
N ALA A 84 7.52 1.03 16.50
CA ALA A 84 8.22 1.99 15.68
C ALA A 84 8.26 1.59 14.20
N ALA A 85 8.47 2.57 13.33
CA ALA A 85 8.86 2.34 11.95
C ALA A 85 10.33 1.89 11.90
N GLY A 86 10.62 0.80 11.19
CA GLY A 86 12.00 0.47 10.82
C GLY A 86 12.57 1.49 9.85
N TYR A 87 13.88 1.47 9.59
CA TYR A 87 14.53 2.48 8.74
C TYR A 87 13.96 2.59 7.32
N LEU A 88 13.57 1.47 6.71
CA LEU A 88 12.94 1.48 5.38
C LEU A 88 11.60 2.22 5.42
N MET A 89 10.73 1.85 6.37
CA MET A 89 9.45 2.52 6.59
C MET A 89 9.65 4.01 6.91
N LYS A 90 10.60 4.35 7.78
CA LYS A 90 10.94 5.74 8.11
C LYS A 90 11.33 6.52 6.85
N LYS A 91 12.18 5.95 5.99
CA LYS A 91 12.59 6.59 4.74
C LYS A 91 11.37 6.87 3.86
N GLU A 92 10.49 5.90 3.66
CA GLU A 92 9.26 6.08 2.87
C GLU A 92 8.38 7.20 3.47
N LEU A 93 8.14 7.16 4.80
CA LEU A 93 7.36 8.19 5.50
C LEU A 93 7.99 9.58 5.39
N ASP A 94 9.31 9.69 5.53
CA ASP A 94 10.03 10.96 5.40
C ASP A 94 9.90 11.53 3.98
N TYR A 95 10.04 10.69 2.94
CA TYR A 95 9.87 11.12 1.54
C TYR A 95 8.43 11.54 1.24
N PHE A 96 7.45 10.71 1.60
CA PHE A 96 6.04 11.05 1.39
C PHE A 96 5.61 12.26 2.22
N GLY A 97 6.08 12.40 3.46
CA GLY A 97 5.81 13.57 4.30
C GLY A 97 6.35 14.86 3.68
N ARG A 98 7.57 14.83 3.13
CA ARG A 98 8.10 15.97 2.36
C ARG A 98 7.22 16.33 1.16
N VAL A 99 6.72 15.35 0.43
CA VAL A 99 5.91 15.59 -0.78
C VAL A 99 4.49 16.05 -0.44
N LEU A 100 3.84 15.42 0.54
CA LEU A 100 2.42 15.59 0.82
C LEU A 100 2.14 16.71 1.83
N GLU A 101 3.03 16.93 2.80
CA GLU A 101 2.79 17.88 3.90
C GLU A 101 3.56 19.19 3.69
N ASN A 102 4.83 19.12 3.29
CA ASN A 102 5.73 20.27 3.21
C ASN A 102 6.52 20.29 1.89
N SER A 103 5.82 20.23 0.75
CA SER A 103 6.49 20.22 -0.56
C SER A 103 7.18 21.53 -0.87
N GLU A 104 8.45 21.43 -1.27
CA GLU A 104 9.16 22.53 -1.89
C GLU A 104 8.47 22.92 -3.21
N ARG A 105 8.35 24.22 -3.47
CA ARG A 105 7.68 24.75 -4.66
C ARG A 105 8.68 25.37 -5.63
N PRO A 106 8.47 25.20 -6.96
CA PRO A 106 7.34 24.52 -7.60
C PRO A 106 7.39 22.99 -7.45
N PHE A 107 6.23 22.38 -7.18
CA PHE A 107 6.08 20.93 -7.07
C PHE A 107 5.45 20.37 -8.34
N LEU A 108 6.13 19.42 -8.99
CA LEU A 108 5.68 18.76 -10.21
C LEU A 108 5.35 17.30 -9.92
N ALA A 109 4.13 16.88 -10.29
CA ALA A 109 3.73 15.47 -10.31
C ALA A 109 3.67 14.97 -11.76
N ILE A 110 4.34 13.85 -12.04
CA ILE A 110 4.33 13.20 -13.36
C ILE A 110 3.47 11.94 -13.25
N LEU A 111 2.41 11.89 -14.05
CA LEU A 111 1.40 10.82 -14.04
C LEU A 111 1.20 10.27 -15.47
N ASP A 112 0.58 9.10 -15.58
CA ASP A 112 0.25 8.45 -16.85
C ASP A 112 -1.22 8.71 -17.28
N MET A 113 -1.67 8.06 -18.35
CA MET A 113 -3.03 8.15 -18.95
C MET A 113 -3.31 9.33 -19.90
N ALA A 114 -2.31 9.87 -20.59
CA ALA A 114 -2.45 11.01 -21.50
C ALA A 114 -3.55 10.87 -22.58
N PHE A 115 -3.71 9.69 -23.21
CA PHE A 115 -4.67 9.51 -24.31
C PHE A 115 -6.12 9.69 -23.89
N THR A 116 -6.50 9.26 -22.67
CA THR A 116 -7.85 9.50 -22.15
C THR A 116 -8.11 11.00 -21.96
N PHE A 117 -7.12 11.76 -21.50
CA PHE A 117 -7.24 13.23 -21.40
C PHE A 117 -7.35 13.89 -22.78
N LEU A 118 -6.52 13.50 -23.74
CA LEU A 118 -6.48 14.12 -25.08
C LEU A 118 -7.73 13.83 -25.89
N MET A 119 -8.30 12.64 -25.74
CA MET A 119 -9.56 12.28 -26.38
C MET A 119 -10.72 13.10 -25.79
N GLU A 120 -10.85 13.17 -24.47
CA GLU A 120 -11.97 13.85 -23.80
C GLU A 120 -11.86 15.40 -23.87
N LYS A 121 -10.66 15.97 -23.70
CA LYS A 121 -10.45 17.42 -23.72
C LYS A 121 -10.34 17.98 -25.14
N GLY A 122 -9.66 17.26 -26.02
CA GLY A 122 -9.22 17.76 -27.32
C GLY A 122 -9.93 17.13 -28.51
N ASN A 123 -10.82 16.15 -28.30
CA ASN A 123 -11.40 15.32 -29.35
C ASN A 123 -10.34 14.69 -30.27
N MET A 124 -9.14 14.41 -29.72
CA MET A 124 -8.05 13.83 -30.48
C MET A 124 -8.40 12.40 -30.90
N LYS A 125 -8.18 12.08 -32.18
CA LYS A 125 -8.28 10.70 -32.66
C LYS A 125 -7.09 9.89 -32.15
N ILE A 126 -7.33 8.87 -31.33
CA ILE A 126 -6.28 8.09 -30.66
C ILE A 126 -5.99 6.72 -31.29
N GLY A 127 -6.70 6.34 -32.36
CA GLY A 127 -6.53 5.03 -33.01
C GLY A 127 -6.83 3.86 -32.06
N LYS A 128 -5.89 2.92 -31.93
CA LYS A 128 -5.97 1.76 -31.02
C LYS A 128 -5.31 2.02 -29.65
N SER A 129 -4.92 3.26 -29.37
CA SER A 129 -4.28 3.60 -28.10
C SER A 129 -5.20 3.28 -26.91
N LEU A 130 -4.60 2.96 -25.77
CA LEU A 130 -5.34 2.61 -24.56
C LEU A 130 -6.26 3.75 -24.12
N PHE A 131 -7.51 3.41 -23.84
CA PHE A 131 -8.53 4.35 -23.38
C PHE A 131 -9.29 3.76 -22.19
N ASP A 132 -9.26 4.45 -21.04
CA ASP A 132 -10.04 4.07 -19.87
C ASP A 132 -11.43 4.71 -19.92
N THR A 133 -12.41 3.96 -20.41
CA THR A 133 -13.82 4.38 -20.51
C THR A 133 -14.47 4.69 -19.15
N LYS A 134 -13.97 4.12 -18.05
CA LYS A 134 -14.53 4.37 -16.72
C LYS A 134 -14.05 5.70 -16.18
N ARG A 135 -12.75 5.96 -16.30
CA ARG A 135 -12.11 7.21 -15.82
C ARG A 135 -12.33 8.39 -16.75
N SER A 136 -12.67 8.17 -18.02
CA SER A 136 -12.93 9.26 -18.97
C SER A 136 -14.02 10.23 -18.46
N LYS A 137 -15.02 9.69 -17.75
CA LYS A 137 -16.11 10.45 -17.13
C LYS A 137 -15.66 11.47 -16.08
N SER A 138 -14.50 11.30 -15.46
CA SER A 138 -13.98 12.23 -14.45
C SER A 138 -13.00 13.26 -15.00
N ILE A 139 -12.65 13.19 -16.30
CA ILE A 139 -11.62 14.07 -16.87
C ILE A 139 -12.01 15.54 -16.77
N GLN A 140 -13.26 15.88 -17.12
CA GLN A 140 -13.71 17.28 -17.03
C GLN A 140 -13.63 17.80 -15.59
N GLN A 141 -14.06 17.00 -14.61
CA GLN A 141 -13.95 17.35 -13.20
C GLN A 141 -12.50 17.57 -12.76
N ILE A 142 -11.57 16.72 -13.20
CA ILE A 142 -10.14 16.86 -12.90
C ILE A 142 -9.58 18.17 -13.47
N LEU A 143 -9.94 18.51 -14.71
CA LEU A 143 -9.50 19.75 -15.36
C LEU A 143 -10.05 20.99 -14.65
N ASP A 144 -11.31 20.95 -14.23
CA ASP A 144 -11.96 22.05 -13.51
C ASP A 144 -11.34 22.24 -12.12
N GLU A 145 -11.06 21.14 -11.40
CA GLU A 145 -10.40 21.18 -10.10
C GLU A 145 -8.96 21.70 -10.22
N ALA A 146 -8.22 21.26 -11.24
CA ALA A 146 -6.87 21.76 -11.49
C ALA A 146 -6.87 23.27 -11.74
N LYS A 147 -7.80 23.76 -12.57
CA LYS A 147 -7.98 25.20 -12.80
C LYS A 147 -8.33 25.94 -11.51
N ALA A 148 -9.26 25.41 -10.71
CA ALA A 148 -9.66 26.00 -9.43
C ALA A 148 -8.51 26.05 -8.40
N LYS A 149 -7.59 25.09 -8.45
CA LYS A 149 -6.42 25.00 -7.56
C LYS A 149 -5.16 25.66 -8.15
N ASN A 150 -5.28 26.35 -9.27
CA ASN A 150 -4.15 26.95 -9.99
C ASN A 150 -3.02 25.95 -10.28
N VAL A 151 -3.40 24.73 -10.70
CA VAL A 151 -2.50 23.65 -11.11
C VAL A 151 -2.46 23.63 -12.63
N GLU A 152 -1.26 23.75 -13.18
CA GLU A 152 -1.03 23.63 -14.62
C GLU A 152 -0.92 22.14 -15.02
N ILE A 153 -1.62 21.76 -16.09
CA ILE A 153 -1.59 20.41 -16.65
C ILE A 153 -0.87 20.44 -17.99
N TYR A 154 0.23 19.71 -18.08
CA TYR A 154 1.01 19.50 -19.29
C TYR A 154 0.66 18.13 -19.89
N LEU A 155 0.20 18.12 -21.15
CA LEU A 155 -0.07 16.89 -21.90
C LEU A 155 0.95 16.77 -23.04
N PRO A 156 1.36 15.55 -23.43
CA PRO A 156 2.18 15.35 -24.61
C PRO A 156 1.50 15.91 -25.86
N VAL A 157 2.29 16.48 -26.76
CA VAL A 157 1.82 17.11 -28.01
C VAL A 157 2.20 16.30 -29.25
N ASP A 158 3.09 15.32 -29.09
CA ASP A 158 3.55 14.40 -30.10
C ASP A 158 3.66 12.97 -29.54
N PHE A 159 3.63 11.98 -30.43
CA PHE A 159 3.62 10.56 -30.06
C PHE A 159 4.43 9.75 -31.06
N ILE A 160 5.19 8.81 -30.53
CA ILE A 160 5.71 7.69 -31.32
C ILE A 160 4.62 6.62 -31.33
N VAL A 161 4.22 6.16 -32.52
CA VAL A 161 3.11 5.20 -32.71
C VAL A 161 3.62 3.88 -33.30
N ALA A 162 2.94 2.77 -32.97
CA ALA A 162 3.25 1.42 -33.44
C ALA A 162 1.96 0.65 -33.78
#